data_AF-A0A7V8Y8M2-F1
#
_entry.id   AF-A0A7V8Y8M2-F1
#
_cell.length_a   1.000
_cell.length_b   1.000
_cell.length_c   1.000
_cell.angle_alpha   90.00
_cell.angle_beta   90.00
_cell.angle_gamma   90.00
#
_symmetry.space_group_name_H-M   'P 1'
#
loop_
_entity.id
_entity.type
_entity.pdbx_description
1 polymer ?
#
loop_
_entity_poly.entity_id
_entity_poly.type
_entity_poly.pdbx_seq_one_letter_code
_entity_poly.pdbx_strand_id
1 'polypeptide(L)'
;MGAHSSWGQTPRQSIENESERRGKDAVVAGCIALLEGREADVELIVALGGAPAYWAVSGERGGPRYWLRVWGARGLLWAWDDDALPAITAALNDDSWRVREMAAKVVARHRLGEARPIVADLRQDPTPRVRAAASRALVHLTETGA
;
A
#
# COMPACT_ATOMS: atom_id res chain seq x y z
N MET A 1 15.84 -15.44 -11.06
CA MET A 1 15.98 -14.34 -12.03
C MET A 1 14.73 -13.50 -11.97
N GLY A 2 14.76 -12.40 -11.22
CA GLY A 2 13.58 -11.56 -10.99
C GLY A 2 13.18 -10.80 -12.24
N ALA A 3 11.88 -10.77 -12.55
CA ALA A 3 11.36 -9.99 -13.66
C ALA A 3 11.68 -8.50 -13.45
N HIS A 4 12.59 -7.97 -14.27
CA HIS A 4 12.82 -6.53 -14.33
C HIS A 4 11.56 -5.87 -14.91
N SER A 5 11.02 -4.91 -14.18
CA SER A 5 10.01 -4.01 -14.74
C SER A 5 10.65 -3.19 -15.87
N SER A 6 9.86 -2.62 -16.78
CA SER A 6 10.34 -1.68 -17.82
C SER A 6 11.10 -0.45 -17.26
N TRP A 7 11.12 -0.31 -15.93
CA TRP A 7 11.77 0.70 -15.10
C TRP A 7 13.12 0.27 -14.51
N GLY A 8 13.61 -0.95 -14.79
CA GLY A 8 14.91 -1.43 -14.33
C GLY A 8 15.01 -1.83 -12.84
N GLN A 9 14.04 -1.43 -12.01
CA GLN A 9 13.98 -1.73 -10.57
C GLN A 9 12.64 -2.32 -10.13
N THR A 10 12.65 -3.06 -9.02
CA THR A 10 11.43 -3.56 -8.38
C THR A 10 10.72 -2.44 -7.60
N PRO A 11 9.39 -2.54 -7.34
CA PRO A 11 8.70 -1.56 -6.51
C PRO A 11 9.33 -1.35 -5.14
N ARG A 12 9.83 -2.42 -4.52
CA ARG A 12 10.55 -2.36 -3.24
C ARG A 12 11.80 -1.48 -3.34
N GLN A 13 12.69 -1.78 -4.28
CA GLN A 13 13.92 -1.00 -4.51
C GLN A 13 13.60 0.47 -4.79
N SER A 14 12.54 0.73 -5.57
CA SER A 14 12.09 2.09 -5.85
C SER A 14 11.71 2.87 -4.60
N ILE A 15 10.99 2.24 -3.67
CA ILE A 15 10.56 2.85 -2.42
C ILE A 15 11.73 3.01 -1.44
N GLU A 16 12.63 2.03 -1.38
CA GLU A 16 13.85 2.09 -0.57
C GLU A 16 14.76 3.24 -1.04
N ASN A 17 15.05 3.33 -2.34
CA ASN A 17 15.84 4.42 -2.92
C ASN A 17 15.18 5.79 -2.69
N GLU A 18 13.85 5.87 -2.79
CA GLU A 18 13.15 7.12 -2.55
C GLU A 18 13.21 7.52 -1.07
N SER A 19 13.13 6.56 -0.16
CA SER A 19 13.31 6.80 1.28
C SER A 19 14.72 7.29 1.60
N GLU A 20 15.75 6.79 0.92
CA GLU A 20 17.12 7.29 1.03
C GLU A 20 17.26 8.73 0.51
N ARG A 21 16.57 9.06 -0.59
CA ARG A 21 16.69 10.37 -1.25
C ARG A 21 16.01 11.51 -0.49
N ARG A 22 14.80 11.29 0.03
CA ARG A 22 13.98 12.34 0.67
C ARG A 22 13.70 12.11 2.15
N GLY A 23 14.18 11.01 2.71
CA GLY A 23 13.84 10.56 4.06
C GLY A 23 12.59 9.67 4.09
N LYS A 24 12.65 8.62 4.92
CA LYS A 24 11.54 7.67 5.12
C LYS A 24 10.26 8.39 5.56
N ASP A 25 10.37 9.35 6.48
CA ASP A 25 9.21 10.05 7.06
C ASP A 25 8.44 10.85 5.99
N ALA A 26 9.15 11.45 5.03
CA ALA A 26 8.52 12.13 3.90
C ALA A 26 7.80 11.15 2.96
N VAL A 27 8.37 9.97 2.72
CA VAL A 27 7.71 8.90 1.95
C VAL A 27 6.45 8.43 2.67
N VAL A 28 6.52 8.18 3.98
CA VAL A 28 5.38 7.76 4.80
C VAL A 28 4.28 8.82 4.77
N ALA A 29 4.60 10.08 5.03
CA ALA A 29 3.63 11.18 5.02
C ALA A 29 2.91 11.31 3.66
N GLY A 30 3.65 11.19 2.55
CA GLY A 30 3.05 11.20 1.22
C GLY A 30 2.21 9.97 0.93
N CYS A 31 2.58 8.79 1.42
CA CYS A 31 1.76 7.58 1.29
C CYS A 31 0.44 7.67 2.07
N ILE A 32 0.48 8.25 3.28
CA ILE A 32 -0.72 8.54 4.08
C ILE A 32 -1.62 9.53 3.32
N ALA A 33 -1.05 10.63 2.80
CA ALA A 33 -1.80 11.59 2.01
C ALA A 33 -2.52 10.95 0.82
N LEU A 34 -1.83 10.08 0.07
CA LEU A 34 -2.43 9.35 -1.05
C LEU A 34 -3.58 8.45 -0.61
N LEU A 35 -3.43 7.71 0.51
CA LEU A 35 -4.49 6.86 1.09
C LEU A 35 -5.74 7.66 1.47
N GLU A 36 -5.55 8.86 2.00
CA GLU A 36 -6.61 9.80 2.38
C GLU A 36 -7.23 10.53 1.19
N GLY A 37 -6.77 10.26 -0.04
CA GLY A 37 -7.23 10.93 -1.26
C GLY A 37 -6.71 12.36 -1.41
N ARG A 38 -5.71 12.75 -0.61
CA ARG A 38 -4.99 14.02 -0.76
C ARG A 38 -3.90 13.90 -1.83
N GLU A 39 -3.40 15.06 -2.25
CA GLU A 39 -2.33 15.14 -3.23
C GLU A 39 -0.97 14.76 -2.62
N ALA A 40 -0.09 14.22 -3.46
CA ALA A 40 1.32 14.05 -3.19
C ALA A 40 2.12 14.47 -4.43
N ASP A 41 3.41 14.73 -4.25
CA ASP A 41 4.25 15.17 -5.37
C ASP A 41 4.43 14.08 -6.44
N VAL A 42 4.70 14.55 -7.65
CA VAL A 42 4.83 13.75 -8.86
C VAL A 42 5.95 12.73 -8.72
N GLU A 43 7.10 13.13 -8.17
CA GLU A 43 8.26 12.26 -8.00
C GLU A 43 7.95 11.08 -7.08
N LEU A 44 7.23 11.31 -5.98
CA LEU A 44 6.78 10.25 -5.09
C LEU A 44 5.78 9.34 -5.82
N ILE A 45 4.77 9.89 -6.50
CA ILE A 45 3.78 9.10 -7.23
C ILE A 45 4.46 8.19 -8.26
N VAL A 46 5.47 8.71 -8.96
CA VAL A 46 6.28 7.97 -9.92
C VAL A 46 7.12 6.89 -9.23
N ALA A 47 7.80 7.21 -8.12
CA ALA A 47 8.58 6.25 -7.35
C ALA A 47 7.72 5.10 -6.81
N LEU A 48 6.48 5.40 -6.39
CA LEU A 48 5.54 4.41 -5.88
C LEU A 48 4.92 3.58 -7.01
N GLY A 49 4.54 4.20 -8.13
CA GLY A 49 3.69 3.61 -9.17
C GLY A 49 4.43 3.06 -10.40
N GLY A 50 5.67 3.50 -10.66
CA GLY A 50 6.48 3.13 -11.83
C GLY A 50 5.93 3.65 -13.16
N ALA A 51 6.23 2.98 -14.28
CA ALA A 51 5.69 3.35 -15.61
C ALA A 51 4.16 3.54 -15.64
N PRO A 52 3.36 2.71 -14.94
CA PRO A 52 1.91 2.94 -14.83
C PRO A 52 1.51 4.23 -14.12
N ALA A 53 2.42 4.95 -13.44
CA ALA A 53 2.13 6.25 -12.83
C ALA A 53 2.13 7.41 -13.83
N TYR A 54 2.63 7.19 -15.05
CA TYR A 54 2.85 8.28 -16.00
C TYR A 54 1.55 9.05 -16.34
N TRP A 55 0.40 8.38 -16.41
CA TRP A 55 -0.89 9.06 -16.62
C TRP A 55 -1.29 9.98 -15.47
N ALA A 56 -0.90 9.66 -14.23
CA ALA A 56 -1.23 10.46 -13.06
C ALA A 56 -0.46 11.79 -13.07
N VAL A 57 0.64 11.82 -13.81
CA VAL A 57 1.52 12.98 -13.97
C VAL A 57 1.20 13.74 -15.26
N SER A 58 0.93 13.03 -16.37
CA SER A 58 0.71 13.64 -17.69
C SER A 58 -0.70 14.21 -17.89
N GLY A 59 -1.68 13.82 -17.07
CA GLY A 59 -3.07 14.26 -17.20
C GLY A 59 -3.82 13.66 -18.40
N GLU A 60 -3.17 12.83 -19.22
CA GLU A 60 -3.82 12.10 -20.32
C GLU A 60 -4.70 10.97 -19.78
N ARG A 61 -5.96 10.87 -20.27
CA ARG A 61 -7.02 9.91 -19.86
C ARG A 61 -6.67 9.14 -18.59
N GLY A 62 -6.76 9.85 -17.46
CA GLY A 62 -6.28 9.35 -16.18
C GLY A 62 -6.84 7.97 -15.86
N GLY A 63 -5.94 7.06 -15.46
CA GLY A 63 -6.30 5.77 -14.92
C GLY A 63 -7.17 5.90 -13.66
N PRO A 64 -7.75 4.78 -13.18
CA PRO A 64 -8.62 4.81 -12.02
C PRO A 64 -7.96 5.43 -10.79
N ARG A 65 -8.59 6.44 -10.19
CA ARG A 65 -8.05 7.20 -9.04
C ARG A 65 -7.66 6.33 -7.84
N TYR A 66 -8.29 5.16 -7.67
CA TYR A 66 -7.94 4.23 -6.58
C TYR A 66 -6.47 3.75 -6.65
N TRP A 67 -5.81 3.84 -7.81
CA TRP A 67 -4.42 3.42 -7.94
C TRP A 67 -3.47 4.25 -7.08
N LEU A 68 -3.77 5.53 -6.87
CA LEU A 68 -3.02 6.38 -5.95
C LEU A 68 -3.02 5.81 -4.53
N ARG A 69 -4.19 5.36 -4.05
CA ARG A 69 -4.33 4.69 -2.74
C ARG A 69 -3.62 3.34 -2.70
N VAL A 70 -3.70 2.54 -3.77
CA VAL A 70 -2.95 1.27 -3.86
C VAL A 70 -1.44 1.52 -3.79
N TRP A 71 -0.96 2.57 -4.45
CA TRP A 71 0.45 2.95 -4.45
C TRP A 71 0.90 3.50 -3.10
N GLY A 72 0.09 4.32 -2.44
CA GLY A 72 0.32 4.75 -1.06
C GLY A 72 0.43 3.56 -0.10
N ALA A 73 -0.54 2.63 -0.12
CA ALA A 73 -0.48 1.42 0.69
C ALA A 73 0.75 0.55 0.36
N ARG A 74 1.14 0.44 -0.91
CA ARG A 74 2.37 -0.28 -1.31
C ARG A 74 3.64 0.44 -0.83
N GLY A 75 3.65 1.77 -0.83
CA GLY A 75 4.72 2.56 -0.21
C GLY A 75 4.91 2.16 1.24
N LEU A 76 3.80 2.14 2.00
CA LEU A 76 3.78 1.73 3.40
C LEU A 76 4.16 0.27 3.63
N LEU A 77 4.05 -0.59 2.62
CA LEU A 77 4.58 -1.96 2.70
C LEU A 77 6.10 -1.95 2.88
N TRP A 78 6.83 -1.00 2.30
CA TRP A 78 8.30 -0.98 2.30
C TRP A 78 8.92 0.17 3.10
N ALA A 79 8.20 1.27 3.30
CA ALA A 79 8.57 2.38 4.18
C ALA A 79 7.48 2.55 5.25
N TRP A 80 7.76 2.10 6.47
CA TRP A 80 6.76 2.07 7.55
C TRP A 80 7.07 3.04 8.68
N ASP A 81 6.01 3.59 9.24
CA ASP A 81 5.94 4.25 10.53
C ASP A 81 4.58 3.98 11.15
N ASP A 82 4.49 3.93 12.49
CA ASP A 82 3.25 3.58 13.20
C ASP A 82 2.19 4.69 13.07
N ASP A 83 2.60 5.92 12.75
CA ASP A 83 1.70 7.03 12.37
C ASP A 83 0.82 6.69 11.15
N ALA A 84 1.20 5.69 10.35
CA ALA A 84 0.41 5.23 9.20
C ALA A 84 -0.70 4.22 9.56
N LEU A 85 -0.74 3.72 10.80
CA LEU A 85 -1.72 2.73 11.25
C LEU A 85 -3.18 3.18 11.05
N PRO A 86 -3.60 4.43 11.39
CA PRO A 86 -4.95 4.88 11.13
C PRO A 86 -5.33 4.85 9.64
N ALA A 87 -4.40 5.28 8.77
CA ALA A 87 -4.62 5.30 7.32
C ALA A 87 -4.76 3.89 6.74
N ILE A 88 -3.94 2.93 7.17
CA ILE A 88 -4.07 1.52 6.76
C ILE A 88 -5.36 0.89 7.29
N THR A 89 -5.71 1.19 8.53
CA THR A 89 -6.96 0.72 9.16
C THR A 89 -8.18 1.21 8.38
N ALA A 90 -8.21 2.47 7.97
CA ALA A 90 -9.26 3.00 7.10
C ALA A 90 -9.26 2.32 5.71
N ALA A 91 -8.08 2.11 5.12
CA ALA A 91 -7.93 1.49 3.80
C ALA A 91 -8.42 0.03 3.72
N LEU A 92 -8.53 -0.68 4.85
CA LEU A 92 -9.15 -2.01 4.89
C LEU A 92 -10.65 -1.98 4.53
N ASN A 93 -11.31 -0.83 4.63
CA ASN A 93 -12.73 -0.64 4.28
C ASN A 93 -12.93 0.14 2.97
N ASP A 94 -11.88 0.36 2.19
CA ASP A 94 -11.95 1.13 0.94
C ASP A 94 -12.93 0.51 -0.07
N ASP A 95 -13.64 1.35 -0.84
CA ASP A 95 -14.55 0.89 -1.91
C ASP A 95 -13.85 0.00 -2.95
N SER A 96 -12.58 0.28 -3.24
CA SER A 96 -11.77 -0.51 -4.17
C SER A 96 -11.17 -1.73 -3.48
N TRP A 97 -11.55 -2.92 -3.96
CA TRP A 97 -11.00 -4.19 -3.47
C TRP A 97 -9.48 -4.28 -3.58
N ARG A 98 -8.85 -3.55 -4.54
CA ARG A 98 -7.38 -3.52 -4.68
C ARG A 98 -6.71 -2.79 -3.52
N VAL A 99 -7.35 -1.75 -2.99
CA VAL A 99 -6.86 -1.02 -1.82
C VAL A 99 -7.00 -1.90 -0.58
N ARG A 100 -8.17 -2.53 -0.37
CA ARG A 100 -8.38 -3.50 0.72
C ARG A 100 -7.38 -4.65 0.70
N GLU A 101 -7.15 -5.25 -0.48
CA GLU A 101 -6.15 -6.32 -0.65
C GLU A 101 -4.74 -5.84 -0.25
N MET A 102 -4.35 -4.62 -0.65
CA MET A 102 -3.04 -4.09 -0.33
C MET A 102 -2.90 -3.75 1.16
N ALA A 103 -3.91 -3.11 1.75
CA ALA A 103 -3.93 -2.79 3.18
C ALA A 103 -3.79 -4.06 4.04
N ALA A 104 -4.49 -5.15 3.70
CA ALA A 104 -4.34 -6.43 4.40
C ALA A 104 -2.90 -7.01 4.30
N LYS A 105 -2.18 -6.78 3.19
CA LYS A 105 -0.76 -7.17 3.07
C LYS A 105 0.15 -6.31 3.95
N VAL A 106 -0.15 -5.02 4.09
CA VAL A 106 0.59 -4.12 4.99
C VAL A 106 0.40 -4.57 6.44
N VAL A 107 -0.83 -4.87 6.85
CA VAL A 107 -1.14 -5.43 8.17
C VAL A 107 -0.36 -6.72 8.43
N ALA A 108 -0.33 -7.64 7.45
CA ALA A 108 0.42 -8.88 7.57
C ALA A 108 1.93 -8.65 7.76
N ARG A 109 2.52 -7.76 6.95
CA ARG A 109 3.95 -7.52 6.92
C ARG A 109 4.47 -6.86 8.19
N HIS A 110 3.73 -5.88 8.72
CA HIS A 110 4.11 -5.12 9.90
C HIS A 110 3.45 -5.64 11.19
N ARG A 111 2.68 -6.74 11.09
CA ARG A 111 2.02 -7.41 12.20
C ARG A 111 1.14 -6.46 13.03
N LEU A 112 0.30 -5.69 12.35
CA LEU A 112 -0.57 -4.68 12.98
C LEU A 112 -1.74 -5.36 13.72
N GLY A 113 -1.48 -5.82 14.95
CA GLY A 113 -2.42 -6.58 15.77
C GLY A 113 -3.73 -5.85 16.05
N GLU A 114 -3.68 -4.53 16.16
CA GLU A 114 -4.85 -3.66 16.38
C GLU A 114 -5.87 -3.76 15.23
N ALA A 115 -5.42 -4.01 14.00
CA ALA A 115 -6.29 -4.16 12.84
C ALA A 115 -6.93 -5.56 12.73
N ARG A 116 -6.62 -6.49 13.64
CA ARG A 116 -7.08 -7.88 13.58
C ARG A 116 -8.61 -8.03 13.43
N PRO A 117 -9.47 -7.30 14.17
CA PRO A 117 -10.92 -7.46 14.02
C PRO A 117 -11.39 -7.14 12.60
N ILE A 118 -10.91 -6.03 12.02
CA ILE A 118 -11.29 -5.58 10.68
C ILE A 118 -10.79 -6.56 9.62
N VAL A 119 -9.56 -7.06 9.78
CA VAL A 119 -9.01 -8.09 8.89
C VAL A 119 -9.79 -9.40 8.99
N ALA A 120 -10.34 -9.75 10.16
CA ALA A 120 -11.19 -10.93 10.32
C ALA A 120 -12.47 -10.83 9.47
N ASP A 121 -13.09 -9.65 9.44
CA ASP A 121 -14.29 -9.39 8.64
C ASP A 121 -14.03 -9.52 7.13
N LEU A 122 -12.83 -9.14 6.67
CA LEU A 122 -12.42 -9.30 5.27
C LEU A 122 -12.34 -10.76 4.78
N ARG A 123 -12.44 -11.76 5.66
CA ARG A 123 -12.64 -13.16 5.24
C ARG A 123 -13.98 -13.40 4.55
N GLN A 124 -14.94 -12.48 4.70
CA GLN A 124 -16.24 -12.51 4.02
C GLN A 124 -16.31 -11.52 2.85
N ASP A 125 -15.19 -10.86 2.50
CA ASP A 125 -15.16 -9.91 1.38
C ASP A 125 -15.65 -10.58 0.07
N PRO A 126 -16.45 -9.91 -0.77
CA PRO A 126 -16.93 -10.47 -2.03
C PRO A 126 -15.78 -10.89 -2.96
N THR A 127 -14.62 -10.26 -2.84
CA THR A 127 -13.45 -10.48 -3.69
C THR A 127 -12.55 -11.59 -3.15
N PRO A 128 -12.34 -12.69 -3.91
CA PRO A 128 -11.49 -13.81 -3.45
C PRO A 128 -10.06 -13.41 -3.08
N ARG A 129 -9.49 -12.43 -3.78
CA ARG A 129 -8.13 -11.93 -3.51
C ARG A 129 -8.02 -11.24 -2.16
N VAL A 130 -9.05 -10.49 -1.76
CA VAL A 130 -9.11 -9.83 -0.45
C VAL A 130 -9.23 -10.89 0.64
N ARG A 131 -10.13 -11.87 0.48
CA ARG A 131 -10.23 -13.01 1.42
C ARG A 131 -8.91 -13.74 1.62
N ALA A 132 -8.18 -14.00 0.53
CA ALA A 132 -6.88 -14.66 0.61
C ALA A 132 -5.82 -13.80 1.31
N ALA A 133 -5.84 -12.48 1.12
CA ALA A 133 -4.95 -11.56 1.83
C ALA A 133 -5.29 -11.49 3.32
N ALA A 134 -6.57 -11.43 3.67
CA ALA A 134 -7.06 -11.44 5.05
C ALA A 134 -6.64 -12.71 5.79
N SER A 135 -6.85 -13.89 5.18
CA SER A 135 -6.42 -15.16 5.79
C SER A 135 -4.92 -15.20 6.07
N ARG A 136 -4.07 -14.73 5.13
CA ARG A 136 -2.62 -14.65 5.35
C ARG A 136 -2.25 -13.67 6.47
N ALA A 137 -2.89 -12.51 6.51
CA ALA A 137 -2.66 -11.52 7.56
C ALA A 137 -2.97 -12.11 8.94
N LEU A 138 -4.11 -12.79 9.10
CA LEU A 138 -4.50 -13.40 10.38
C LEU A 138 -3.51 -14.47 10.85
N VAL A 139 -2.98 -15.30 9.94
CA VAL A 139 -1.93 -16.28 10.29
C VAL A 139 -0.74 -15.58 10.93
N HIS A 140 -0.22 -14.52 10.27
CA HIS A 140 0.91 -13.75 10.79
C HIS A 140 0.62 -13.03 12.11
N LEU A 141 -0.63 -12.61 12.35
CA LEU A 141 -1.04 -11.99 13.62
C LEU A 141 -1.19 -13.03 14.75
N THR A 142 -1.53 -14.28 14.44
CA THR A 142 -1.65 -15.35 15.45
C THR A 142 -0.30 -15.95 15.88
N GLU A 143 0.71 -15.93 15.01
CA GLU A 143 2.08 -16.38 15.33
C GLU A 143 2.76 -15.59 16.47
N THR A 144 2.15 -14.49 16.94
CA THR A 144 2.67 -13.63 18.02
C THR A 144 1.90 -13.80 19.34
N GLY A 145 0.85 -14.62 19.37
CA GLY A 145 0.03 -14.88 20.57
C GLY A 145 0.33 -16.19 21.29
N ALA A 146 1.40 -16.89 20.91
CA ALA A 146 1.91 -18.12 21.51
C ALA A 146 3.34 -17.89 22.03
#